data_AF-A0A944Z5J7-F1
#
_entry.id   AF-A0A944Z5J7-F1
#
_cell.length_a   1.000
_cell.length_b   1.000
_cell.length_c   1.000
_cell.angle_alpha   90.00
_cell.angle_beta   90.00
_cell.angle_gamma   90.00
#
_symmetry.space_group_name_H-M   'P 1'
#
loop_
_entity.id
_entity.type
_entity.pdbx_description
1 polymer ?
#
loop_
_entity_poly.entity_id
_entity_poly.type
_entity_poly.pdbx_seq_one_letter_code
_entity_poly.pdbx_strand_id
1 'polypeptide(L)'
;MRISKQASLILPFLFVCLFQSNIHAQGFLKNFLSNSLIKEGKQFKSDGKFPSAIRKFTKSIKRNPENLEAYYQLGLIFEEVMHDYDKAISLFKNVNMLSEGIKPVGTDEELKEFNSLITNARTGVGRVIGQKFESIEKPKSPVYIMVKPYQKISKEPKLLSFSIHKTTSYASEFELLEYSNNWYQINVPSTGKGWVNGKDILKIIQKDEKAVETSPAGKAALYHRFVDRYPESRFAQNAKDKADDIYYGLAKEEGSINSYSMYLKENPNGKYSEEVQLKKDELTFEDEGFLNNINRLRQWITNNPESTYLEKAKNRIDKLTFAQAKYDNNTVSMEGYIIDYPAGKFVPEAKQLLEDLKYNQAKFNDTVASYGKYLDEYPEGKYADAAARRVDGK
;
A
#
# COMPACT_ATOMS: atom_id res chain seq x y z
N MET A 1 38.87 49.03 43.69
CA MET A 1 38.31 49.56 44.95
C MET A 1 36.77 49.40 44.93
N ARG A 2 36.15 49.18 46.11
CA ARG A 2 34.76 48.73 46.41
C ARG A 2 33.59 49.61 45.90
N ILE A 3 32.45 49.00 45.50
CA ILE A 3 31.05 49.51 45.69
C ILE A 3 30.05 48.32 45.85
N SER A 4 28.97 48.50 46.65
CA SER A 4 28.16 47.49 47.38
C SER A 4 26.61 47.66 47.41
N LYS A 5 25.91 46.52 47.52
CA LYS A 5 24.65 46.10 48.23
C LYS A 5 23.28 46.82 48.23
N GLN A 6 23.08 48.15 48.13
CA GLN A 6 21.68 48.67 48.05
C GLN A 6 20.96 48.31 46.73
N ALA A 7 21.75 47.89 45.76
CA ALA A 7 21.27 47.28 44.53
C ALA A 7 20.57 45.93 44.77
N SER A 8 20.68 45.27 45.94
CA SER A 8 20.41 43.83 46.03
C SER A 8 18.98 43.38 45.74
N LEU A 9 17.95 44.20 45.99
CA LEU A 9 16.53 43.83 45.80
C LEU A 9 15.88 44.53 44.61
N ILE A 10 16.37 45.71 44.25
CA ILE A 10 15.93 46.45 43.06
C ILE A 10 16.53 45.83 41.80
N LEU A 11 17.74 45.30 41.88
CA LEU A 11 18.44 44.68 40.76
C LEU A 11 17.79 43.40 40.25
N PRO A 12 17.29 42.44 41.06
CA PRO A 12 16.57 41.28 40.53
C PRO A 12 15.23 41.66 39.89
N PHE A 13 14.49 42.65 40.42
CA PHE A 13 13.24 43.11 39.82
C PHE A 13 13.47 43.90 38.52
N LEU A 14 14.45 44.81 38.50
CA LEU A 14 14.91 45.45 37.27
C LEU A 14 15.49 44.44 36.29
N PHE A 15 16.16 43.38 36.75
CA PHE A 15 16.58 42.29 35.88
C PHE A 15 15.37 41.57 35.30
N VAL A 16 14.34 41.23 36.08
CA VAL A 16 13.12 40.60 35.54
C VAL A 16 12.42 41.51 34.54
N CYS A 17 12.31 42.82 34.79
CA CYS A 17 11.72 43.78 33.85
C CYS A 17 12.61 44.02 32.62
N LEU A 18 13.94 44.04 32.75
CA LEU A 18 14.88 44.13 31.64
C LEU A 18 14.91 42.83 30.83
N PHE A 19 14.79 41.67 31.47
CA PHE A 19 14.66 40.37 30.82
C PHE A 19 13.31 40.26 30.10
N GLN A 20 12.20 40.64 30.73
CA GLN A 20 10.89 40.64 30.10
C GLN A 20 10.83 41.63 28.94
N SER A 21 11.33 42.86 29.09
CA SER A 21 11.39 43.83 27.99
C SER A 21 12.31 43.37 26.86
N ASN A 22 13.42 42.69 27.14
CA ASN A 22 14.30 42.10 26.13
C ASN A 22 13.62 40.89 25.42
N ILE A 23 12.87 40.05 26.14
CA ILE A 23 12.07 38.97 25.54
C ILE A 23 10.97 39.54 24.62
N HIS A 24 10.27 40.60 25.05
CA HIS A 24 9.26 41.27 24.21
C HIS A 24 9.88 41.94 22.99
N ALA A 25 11.03 42.61 23.14
CA ALA A 25 11.76 43.20 22.02
C ALA A 25 12.26 42.14 21.02
N GLN A 26 12.75 41.00 21.50
CA GLN A 26 13.15 39.88 20.63
C GLN A 26 11.97 39.25 19.90
N GLY A 27 10.84 39.05 20.58
CA GLY A 27 9.60 38.57 19.98
C GLY A 27 9.04 39.52 18.92
N PHE A 28 9.03 40.82 19.22
CA PHE A 28 8.66 41.88 18.28
C PHE A 28 9.58 41.89 17.05
N LEU A 29 10.90 41.88 17.24
CA LEU A 29 11.87 41.87 16.14
C LEU A 29 11.75 40.61 15.28
N LYS A 30 11.53 39.44 15.91
CA LYS A 30 11.30 38.17 15.21
C LYS A 30 10.06 38.25 14.31
N ASN A 31 8.96 38.79 14.83
CA ASN A 31 7.72 38.97 14.07
C ASN A 31 7.86 40.01 12.96
N PHE A 32 8.44 41.17 13.26
CA PHE A 32 8.66 42.25 12.31
C PHE A 32 9.53 41.78 11.13
N LEU A 33 10.68 41.15 11.41
CA LEU A 33 11.57 40.64 10.38
C LEU A 33 10.92 39.50 9.57
N SER A 34 10.15 38.64 10.22
CA SER A 34 9.40 37.57 9.54
C SER A 34 8.35 38.15 8.58
N ASN A 35 7.58 39.14 9.02
CA ASN A 35 6.52 39.76 8.22
C ASN A 35 7.09 40.57 7.04
N SER A 36 8.23 41.24 7.23
CA SER A 36 8.95 41.88 6.12
C SER A 36 9.35 40.86 5.04
N LEU A 37 9.85 39.69 5.44
CA LEU A 37 10.20 38.61 4.51
C LEU A 37 8.98 38.07 3.76
N ILE A 38 7.81 38.04 4.38
CA ILE A 38 6.56 37.63 3.73
C ILE A 38 6.13 38.65 2.69
N LYS A 39 6.18 39.94 3.01
CA LYS A 39 5.85 41.02 2.06
C LYS A 39 6.73 40.91 0.80
N GLU A 40 8.04 40.75 0.99
CA GLU A 40 8.96 40.50 -0.12
C GLU A 40 8.65 39.19 -0.86
N GLY A 41 8.36 38.12 -0.14
CA GLY A 41 8.00 36.82 -0.72
C GLY A 41 6.75 36.90 -1.61
N LYS A 42 5.72 37.62 -1.15
CA LYS A 42 4.49 37.90 -1.91
C LYS A 42 4.80 38.70 -3.17
N GLN A 43 5.64 39.73 -3.08
CA GLN A 43 6.09 40.48 -4.27
C GLN A 43 6.85 39.58 -5.26
N PHE A 44 7.77 38.74 -4.79
CA PHE A 44 8.45 37.80 -5.68
C PHE A 44 7.48 36.79 -6.30
N LYS A 45 6.44 36.38 -5.57
CA LYS A 45 5.40 35.49 -6.09
C LYS A 45 4.57 36.18 -7.19
N SER A 46 4.13 37.41 -6.97
CA SER A 46 3.41 38.20 -7.98
C SER A 46 4.27 38.48 -9.22
N ASP A 47 5.58 38.66 -9.04
CA ASP A 47 6.55 38.81 -10.13
C ASP A 47 6.82 37.49 -10.89
N GLY A 48 6.21 36.35 -10.49
CA GLY A 48 6.51 35.03 -11.04
C GLY A 48 7.89 34.47 -10.67
N LYS A 49 8.62 35.13 -9.77
CA LYS A 49 9.96 34.74 -9.28
C LYS A 49 9.84 33.73 -8.13
N PHE A 50 9.18 32.59 -8.41
CA PHE A 50 8.86 31.56 -7.41
C PHE A 50 10.06 31.05 -6.59
N PRO A 51 11.28 30.82 -7.16
CA PRO A 51 12.42 30.41 -6.35
C PRO A 51 12.81 31.44 -5.28
N SER A 52 12.68 32.74 -5.61
CA SER A 52 12.94 33.82 -4.66
C SER A 52 11.84 33.93 -3.62
N ALA A 53 10.58 33.73 -4.00
CA ALA A 53 9.45 33.68 -3.09
C ALA A 53 9.58 32.53 -2.07
N ILE A 54 9.84 31.30 -2.55
CA ILE A 54 10.09 30.11 -1.71
C ILE A 54 11.20 30.39 -0.69
N ARG A 55 12.30 31.00 -1.14
CA ARG A 55 13.42 31.34 -0.26
C ARG A 55 13.01 32.35 0.82
N LYS A 56 12.20 33.35 0.48
CA LYS A 56 11.74 34.38 1.43
C LYS A 56 10.77 33.79 2.45
N PHE A 57 9.80 32.97 2.02
CA PHE A 57 8.90 32.27 2.94
C PHE A 57 9.64 31.25 3.81
N THR A 58 10.56 30.47 3.25
CA THR A 58 11.38 29.53 4.03
C THR A 58 12.25 30.26 5.08
N LYS A 59 12.82 31.42 4.71
CA LYS A 59 13.54 32.26 5.68
C LYS A 59 12.61 32.84 6.75
N SER A 60 11.39 33.25 6.38
CA SER A 60 10.38 33.71 7.32
C SER A 60 10.05 32.60 8.33
N ILE A 61 9.77 31.37 7.88
CA ILE A 61 9.53 30.20 8.75
C ILE A 61 10.74 29.93 9.66
N LYS A 62 11.96 29.98 9.12
CA LYS A 62 13.18 29.78 9.94
C LYS A 62 13.34 30.84 11.02
N ARG A 63 12.94 32.08 10.74
CA ARG A 63 13.00 33.20 11.70
C ARG A 63 11.87 33.11 12.70
N ASN A 64 10.65 32.85 12.22
CA ASN A 64 9.47 32.62 13.02
C ASN A 64 8.71 31.35 12.59
N PRO A 65 8.92 30.23 13.30
CA PRO A 65 8.22 28.97 13.03
C PRO A 65 6.70 29.02 13.24
N GLU A 66 6.17 30.05 13.91
CA GLU A 66 4.72 30.23 14.12
C GLU A 66 4.08 31.12 13.05
N ASN A 67 4.84 31.54 12.04
CA ASN A 67 4.32 32.43 11.02
C ASN A 67 3.45 31.67 10.01
N LEU A 68 2.16 31.57 10.32
CA LEU A 68 1.15 30.85 9.55
C LEU A 68 1.09 31.28 8.08
N GLU A 69 1.16 32.58 7.83
CA GLU A 69 1.08 33.15 6.49
C GLU A 69 2.23 32.67 5.60
N ALA A 70 3.44 32.51 6.15
CA ALA A 70 4.56 31.98 5.38
C ALA A 70 4.35 30.51 4.97
N TYR A 71 3.77 29.68 5.83
CA TYR A 71 3.41 28.30 5.49
C TYR A 71 2.32 28.25 4.42
N TYR A 72 1.27 29.08 4.56
CA TYR A 72 0.19 29.16 3.60
C TYR A 72 0.67 29.61 2.21
N GLN A 73 1.42 30.72 2.14
CA GLN A 73 1.95 31.23 0.88
C GLN A 73 2.93 30.25 0.21
N LEU A 74 3.71 29.52 1.02
CA LEU A 74 4.56 28.46 0.51
C LEU A 74 3.74 27.28 -0.03
N GLY A 75 2.67 26.89 0.68
CA GLY A 75 1.74 25.84 0.28
C GLY A 75 1.11 26.11 -1.08
N LEU A 76 0.64 27.35 -1.31
CA LEU A 76 0.12 27.78 -2.60
C LEU A 76 1.13 27.62 -3.74
N ILE A 77 2.40 27.93 -3.51
CA ILE A 77 3.44 27.73 -4.54
C ILE A 77 3.65 26.24 -4.84
N PHE A 78 3.68 25.38 -3.81
CA PHE A 78 3.83 23.94 -4.03
C PHE A 78 2.64 23.32 -4.73
N GLU A 79 1.45 23.83 -4.46
CA GLU A 79 0.23 23.43 -5.15
C GLU A 79 0.22 23.88 -6.62
N GLU A 80 0.34 25.18 -6.86
CA GLU A 80 0.03 25.80 -8.16
C GLU A 80 1.19 25.70 -9.15
N VAL A 81 2.44 25.74 -8.66
CA VAL A 81 3.64 25.86 -9.50
C VAL A 81 4.43 24.56 -9.56
N MET A 82 4.48 23.83 -8.45
CA MET A 82 5.27 22.59 -8.36
C MET A 82 4.42 21.34 -8.58
N HIS A 83 3.09 21.43 -8.42
CA HIS A 83 2.19 20.28 -8.32
C HIS A 83 2.66 19.20 -7.33
N ASP A 84 3.42 19.62 -6.32
CA ASP A 84 3.82 18.78 -5.20
C ASP A 84 2.71 18.83 -4.16
N TYR A 85 1.63 18.12 -4.48
CA TYR A 85 0.42 18.09 -3.68
C TYR A 85 0.66 17.56 -2.26
N ASP A 86 1.59 16.60 -2.09
CA ASP A 86 1.97 16.09 -0.77
C ASP A 86 2.55 17.19 0.11
N LYS A 87 3.47 17.98 -0.46
CA LYS A 87 4.08 19.09 0.27
C LYS A 87 3.11 20.22 0.52
N ALA A 88 2.27 20.56 -0.46
CA ALA A 88 1.22 21.57 -0.29
C ALA A 88 0.27 21.19 0.86
N ILE A 89 -0.23 19.94 0.88
CA ILE A 89 -1.07 19.42 1.98
C ILE A 89 -0.35 19.52 3.32
N SER A 90 0.93 19.12 3.38
CA SER A 90 1.71 19.22 4.61
C SER A 90 1.85 20.67 5.10
N LEU A 91 2.08 21.62 4.21
CA LEU A 91 2.21 23.03 4.54
C LEU A 91 0.89 23.63 5.03
N PHE A 92 -0.24 23.30 4.41
CA PHE A 92 -1.55 23.72 4.88
C PHE A 92 -1.94 23.07 6.21
N LYS A 93 -1.58 21.80 6.43
CA LYS A 93 -1.76 21.14 7.74
C LYS A 93 -0.95 21.81 8.85
N ASN A 94 0.26 22.30 8.55
CA ASN A 94 1.05 23.07 9.51
C ASN A 94 0.35 24.36 9.92
N VAL A 95 -0.33 25.06 9.00
CA VAL A 95 -1.12 26.25 9.35
C VAL A 95 -2.19 25.90 10.38
N ASN A 96 -2.93 24.82 10.15
CA ASN A 96 -4.00 24.38 11.06
C ASN A 96 -3.44 24.01 12.43
N MET A 97 -2.42 23.14 12.46
CA MET A 97 -1.80 22.67 13.70
C MET A 97 -1.20 23.81 14.53
N LEU A 98 -0.48 24.73 13.88
CA LEU A 98 0.14 25.87 14.57
C LEU A 98 -0.92 26.89 15.01
N SER A 99 -2.05 27.00 14.31
CA SER A 99 -3.12 27.93 14.69
C SER A 99 -3.86 27.55 15.98
N GLU A 100 -3.94 26.26 16.30
CA GLU A 100 -4.66 25.77 17.50
C GLU A 100 -4.03 26.23 18.82
N GLY A 101 -2.73 26.52 18.82
CA GLY A 101 -1.99 27.03 19.98
C GLY A 101 -1.92 28.55 20.09
N ILE A 102 -2.42 29.29 19.08
CA ILE A 102 -2.28 30.75 19.01
C ILE A 102 -3.59 31.40 19.47
N LYS A 103 -3.49 32.24 20.50
CA LYS A 103 -4.56 33.20 20.83
C LYS A 103 -4.30 34.46 20.00
N PRO A 104 -5.07 34.72 18.93
CA PRO A 104 -4.82 35.89 18.11
C PRO A 104 -5.19 37.15 18.92
N VAL A 105 -4.29 38.12 18.92
CA VAL A 105 -4.48 39.43 19.55
C VAL A 105 -4.21 40.46 18.47
N GLY A 106 -5.13 41.40 18.27
CA GLY A 106 -5.04 42.39 17.21
C GLY A 106 -6.35 43.13 17.03
N THR A 107 -6.35 44.03 16.05
CA THR A 107 -7.54 44.72 15.55
C THR A 107 -8.53 43.73 14.94
N ASP A 108 -9.80 44.14 14.82
CA ASP A 108 -10.84 43.33 14.17
C ASP A 108 -10.45 42.90 12.75
N GLU A 109 -9.72 43.75 12.03
CA GLU A 109 -9.23 43.48 10.68
C GLU A 109 -8.13 42.40 10.68
N GLU A 110 -7.17 42.48 11.61
CA GLU A 110 -6.13 41.46 11.79
C GLU A 110 -6.71 40.11 12.23
N LEU A 111 -7.73 40.10 13.10
CA LEU A 111 -8.45 38.89 13.50
C LEU A 111 -9.21 38.27 12.33
N LYS A 112 -9.82 39.10 11.48
CA LYS A 112 -10.52 38.66 10.27
C LYS A 112 -9.55 38.03 9.28
N GLU A 113 -8.40 38.65 9.04
CA GLU A 113 -7.34 38.10 8.17
C GLU A 113 -6.82 36.77 8.71
N PHE A 114 -6.55 36.68 10.02
CA PHE A 114 -6.12 35.46 10.69
C PHE A 114 -7.12 34.31 10.52
N ASN A 115 -8.40 34.58 10.75
CA ASN A 115 -9.46 33.58 10.59
C ASN A 115 -9.64 33.16 9.12
N SER A 116 -9.52 34.11 8.19
CA SER A 116 -9.58 33.83 6.75
C SER A 116 -8.42 32.92 6.33
N LEU A 117 -7.21 33.19 6.80
CA LEU A 117 -6.02 32.38 6.52
C LEU A 117 -6.22 30.92 6.93
N ILE A 118 -6.66 30.69 8.18
CA ILE A 118 -6.88 29.34 8.71
C ILE A 118 -7.97 28.64 7.90
N THR A 119 -9.06 29.34 7.61
CA THR A 119 -10.16 28.79 6.81
C THR A 119 -9.66 28.39 5.42
N ASN A 120 -8.88 29.24 4.76
CA ASN A 120 -8.30 28.96 3.44
C ASN A 120 -7.31 27.79 3.47
N ALA A 121 -6.52 27.65 4.53
CA ALA A 121 -5.63 26.51 4.69
C ALA A 121 -6.41 25.20 4.90
N ARG A 122 -7.47 25.21 5.73
CA ARG A 122 -8.36 24.05 5.93
C ARG A 122 -9.03 23.61 4.64
N THR A 123 -9.64 24.54 3.90
CA THR A 123 -10.27 24.23 2.61
C THR A 123 -9.23 23.81 1.56
N GLY A 124 -8.04 24.41 1.60
CA GLY A 124 -6.90 24.05 0.77
C GLY A 124 -6.51 22.58 0.91
N VAL A 125 -6.49 22.00 2.12
CA VAL A 125 -6.18 20.57 2.30
C VAL A 125 -7.13 19.68 1.49
N GLY A 126 -8.44 19.87 1.63
CA GLY A 126 -9.44 19.07 0.90
C GLY A 126 -9.38 19.27 -0.61
N ARG A 127 -9.17 20.52 -1.04
CA ARG A 127 -9.02 20.87 -2.46
C ARG A 127 -7.79 20.22 -3.09
N VAL A 128 -6.63 20.28 -2.42
CA VAL A 128 -5.39 19.66 -2.92
C VAL A 128 -5.46 18.14 -2.92
N ILE A 129 -6.12 17.52 -1.94
CA ILE A 129 -6.38 16.08 -1.97
C ILE A 129 -7.19 15.70 -3.22
N GLY A 130 -8.18 16.50 -3.61
CA GLY A 130 -8.92 16.33 -4.86
C GLY A 130 -8.04 16.46 -6.11
N GLN A 131 -7.24 17.52 -6.21
CA GLN A 131 -6.30 17.70 -7.32
C GLN A 131 -5.31 16.53 -7.44
N LYS A 132 -4.84 16.00 -6.30
CA LYS A 132 -3.97 14.83 -6.25
C LYS A 132 -4.66 13.55 -6.73
N PHE A 133 -5.92 13.36 -6.38
CA PHE A 133 -6.70 12.23 -6.89
C PHE A 133 -6.87 12.33 -8.42
N GLU A 134 -7.26 13.50 -8.91
CA GLU A 134 -7.43 13.75 -10.34
C GLU A 134 -6.12 13.62 -11.13
N SER A 135 -4.97 13.94 -10.52
CA SER A 135 -3.68 13.84 -11.20
C SER A 135 -3.23 12.41 -11.44
N ILE A 136 -3.81 11.40 -10.77
CA ILE A 136 -3.51 9.98 -11.02
C ILE A 136 -3.91 9.58 -12.45
N GLU A 137 -4.98 10.17 -12.97
CA GLU A 137 -5.46 9.90 -14.34
C GLU A 137 -4.70 10.69 -15.41
N LYS A 138 -4.01 11.76 -15.01
CA LYS A 138 -3.33 12.66 -15.94
C LYS A 138 -1.93 12.13 -16.27
N PRO A 139 -1.47 12.28 -17.52
CA PRO A 139 -0.07 12.09 -17.86
C PRO A 139 0.83 12.93 -16.95
N LYS A 140 1.97 12.36 -16.53
CA LYS A 140 2.89 13.07 -15.63
C LYS A 140 3.82 13.96 -16.43
N SER A 141 3.62 15.27 -16.35
CA SER A 141 4.55 16.27 -16.89
C SER A 141 5.71 16.52 -15.90
N PRO A 142 6.98 16.37 -16.31
CA PRO A 142 8.11 16.66 -15.44
C PRO A 142 8.23 18.17 -15.14
N VAL A 143 8.56 18.48 -13.89
CA VAL A 143 8.93 19.83 -13.48
C VAL A 143 10.42 20.02 -13.74
N TYR A 144 10.79 21.15 -14.34
CA TYR A 144 12.17 21.51 -14.63
C TYR A 144 12.59 22.74 -13.84
N ILE A 145 13.88 22.83 -13.49
CA ILE A 145 14.46 24.02 -12.87
C ILE A 145 15.68 24.51 -13.65
N MET A 146 15.75 25.82 -13.86
CA MET A 146 16.93 26.48 -14.40
C MET A 146 17.87 26.89 -13.26
N VAL A 147 19.13 26.49 -13.33
CA VAL A 147 20.15 26.77 -12.31
C VAL A 147 21.17 27.78 -12.85
N LYS A 148 21.70 28.62 -11.96
CA LYS A 148 22.82 29.52 -12.28
C LYS A 148 24.03 28.77 -12.89
N PRO A 149 24.80 29.40 -13.78
CA PRO A 149 26.07 28.86 -14.26
C PRO A 149 27.09 28.60 -13.15
N TYR A 150 28.03 27.69 -13.42
CA TYR A 150 29.16 27.34 -12.57
C TYR A 150 28.84 26.87 -11.13
N GLN A 151 27.61 26.41 -10.88
CA GLN A 151 27.20 25.92 -9.57
C GLN A 151 27.58 24.46 -9.40
N LYS A 152 28.01 24.11 -8.18
CA LYS A 152 28.27 22.72 -7.79
C LYS A 152 26.96 22.03 -7.43
N ILE A 153 26.73 20.85 -8.01
CA ILE A 153 25.61 19.96 -7.70
C ILE A 153 26.14 18.83 -6.80
N SER A 154 25.52 18.67 -5.64
CA SER A 154 25.91 17.73 -4.58
C SER A 154 25.16 16.39 -4.68
N LYS A 155 25.64 15.29 -4.08
CA LYS A 155 24.92 14.00 -4.07
C LYS A 155 23.82 13.89 -3.01
N GLU A 156 23.99 14.53 -1.85
CA GLU A 156 22.95 14.75 -0.84
C GLU A 156 23.36 15.87 0.14
N PRO A 157 22.44 16.74 0.62
CA PRO A 157 22.80 17.86 1.51
C PRO A 157 23.17 17.46 2.95
N LYS A 158 22.97 16.19 3.33
CA LYS A 158 23.31 15.65 4.66
C LYS A 158 24.05 14.31 4.52
N LEU A 159 25.34 14.31 4.20
CA LEU A 159 26.35 13.28 4.58
C LEU A 159 27.68 13.54 3.84
N LEU A 160 28.79 13.28 4.52
CA LEU A 160 30.18 13.66 4.19
C LEU A 160 30.82 12.87 3.02
N SER A 161 30.11 12.65 1.92
CA SER A 161 30.72 12.17 0.67
C SER A 161 30.32 13.06 -0.51
N PHE A 162 31.32 13.64 -1.16
CA PHE A 162 31.11 14.56 -2.28
C PHE A 162 31.37 13.84 -3.60
N SER A 163 30.42 13.92 -4.52
CA SER A 163 30.73 13.85 -5.95
C SER A 163 30.27 15.17 -6.55
N ILE A 164 31.16 15.83 -7.29
CA ILE A 164 31.00 17.22 -7.71
C ILE A 164 30.59 17.22 -9.19
N HIS A 165 29.40 17.70 -9.49
CA HIS A 165 29.01 18.05 -10.86
C HIS A 165 28.95 19.57 -10.98
N LYS A 166 29.39 20.13 -12.11
CA LYS A 166 29.35 21.58 -12.35
C LYS A 166 28.34 21.89 -13.44
N THR A 167 27.57 22.97 -13.27
CA THR A 167 26.77 23.53 -14.38
C THR A 167 27.69 24.19 -15.41
N THR A 168 27.23 24.26 -16.65
CA THR A 168 28.01 24.82 -17.78
C THR A 168 28.09 26.35 -17.70
N SER A 169 28.74 26.98 -18.69
CA SER A 169 28.82 28.44 -18.81
C SER A 169 27.47 29.14 -19.00
N TYR A 170 26.41 28.38 -19.30
CA TYR A 170 25.05 28.88 -19.48
C TYR A 170 24.09 28.27 -18.44
N ALA A 171 22.97 28.97 -18.19
CA ALA A 171 21.93 28.46 -17.31
C ALA A 171 21.45 27.11 -17.84
N SER A 172 21.53 26.09 -16.98
CA SER A 172 21.23 24.70 -17.36
C SER A 172 19.89 24.30 -16.76
N GLU A 173 19.06 23.66 -17.57
CA GLU A 173 17.75 23.13 -17.18
C GLU A 173 17.89 21.68 -16.69
N PHE A 174 17.32 21.37 -15.52
CA PHE A 174 17.35 20.04 -14.92
C PHE A 174 15.96 19.60 -14.51
N GLU A 175 15.68 18.30 -14.64
CA GLU A 175 14.43 17.71 -14.14
C GLU A 175 14.45 17.68 -12.62
N LEU A 176 13.37 18.16 -11.99
CA LEU A 176 13.15 18.16 -10.55
C LEU A 176 12.61 16.81 -10.10
N LEU A 177 13.32 16.19 -9.17
CA LEU A 177 12.96 14.92 -8.57
C LEU A 177 12.32 15.10 -7.18
N GLU A 178 12.85 16.01 -6.37
CA GLU A 178 12.37 16.26 -5.00
C GLU A 178 12.75 17.66 -4.51
N TYR A 179 12.01 18.22 -3.54
CA TYR A 179 12.42 19.42 -2.81
C TYR A 179 12.40 19.21 -1.28
N SER A 180 13.55 19.31 -0.63
CA SER A 180 13.72 19.12 0.82
C SER A 180 14.69 20.14 1.43
N ASN A 181 14.34 20.76 2.56
CA ASN A 181 15.21 21.67 3.32
C ASN A 181 15.90 22.80 2.51
N ASN A 182 15.18 23.42 1.56
CA ASN A 182 15.72 24.41 0.62
C ASN A 182 16.74 23.86 -0.40
N TRP A 183 16.72 22.55 -0.63
CA TRP A 183 17.48 21.85 -1.66
C TRP A 183 16.54 21.15 -2.63
N TYR A 184 16.90 21.17 -3.90
CA TYR A 184 16.17 20.50 -4.97
C TYR A 184 17.01 19.31 -5.42
N GLN A 185 16.49 18.11 -5.29
CA GLN A 185 17.05 16.95 -5.95
C GLN A 185 16.66 17.00 -7.42
N ILE A 186 17.64 16.87 -8.30
CA ILE A 186 17.49 16.97 -9.74
C ILE A 186 18.12 15.78 -10.44
N ASN A 187 17.66 15.50 -11.65
CA ASN A 187 18.32 14.58 -12.57
C ASN A 187 19.32 15.36 -13.45
N VAL A 188 20.61 15.04 -13.32
CA VAL A 188 21.68 15.62 -14.12
C VAL A 188 21.94 14.71 -15.33
N PRO A 189 21.73 15.17 -16.57
CA PRO A 189 21.74 14.30 -17.76
C PRO A 189 22.98 13.40 -17.92
N SER A 190 24.15 13.91 -17.56
CA SER A 190 25.43 13.19 -17.73
C SER A 190 25.72 12.17 -16.62
N THR A 191 25.10 12.30 -15.45
CA THR A 191 25.60 11.66 -14.22
C THR A 191 24.53 11.18 -13.25
N GLY A 192 23.25 11.37 -13.56
CA GLY A 192 22.13 10.97 -12.72
C GLY A 192 21.81 11.95 -11.60
N LYS A 193 21.33 11.46 -10.45
CA LYS A 193 20.77 12.30 -9.39
C LYS A 193 21.80 13.24 -8.75
N GLY A 194 21.37 14.48 -8.46
CA GLY A 194 22.15 15.46 -7.73
C GLY A 194 21.26 16.46 -7.00
N TRP A 195 21.85 17.39 -6.25
CA TRP A 195 21.15 18.38 -5.43
C TRP A 195 21.71 19.77 -5.65
N VAL A 196 20.80 20.73 -5.75
CA VAL A 196 21.12 22.14 -5.91
C VAL A 196 20.41 22.97 -4.86
N ASN A 197 21.09 24.00 -4.36
CA ASN A 197 20.52 24.88 -3.35
C ASN A 197 19.48 25.80 -3.98
N GLY A 198 18.37 26.06 -3.28
CA GLY A 198 17.32 26.96 -3.75
C GLY A 198 17.78 28.39 -4.07
N LYS A 199 18.90 28.86 -3.50
CA LYS A 199 19.48 30.17 -3.83
C LYS A 199 20.06 30.25 -5.26
N ASP A 200 20.34 29.09 -5.84
CA ASP A 200 20.99 28.94 -7.14
C ASP A 200 19.98 28.66 -8.26
N ILE A 201 18.70 28.50 -7.92
CA ILE A 201 17.59 28.34 -8.85
C ILE A 201 17.15 29.70 -9.39
N LEU A 202 17.04 29.79 -10.71
CA LEU A 202 16.60 30.96 -11.47
C LEU A 202 15.12 30.90 -11.82
N LYS A 203 14.63 29.75 -12.29
CA LYS A 203 13.24 29.57 -12.73
C LYS A 203 12.79 28.12 -12.50
N ILE A 204 11.49 27.93 -12.31
CA ILE A 204 10.80 26.64 -12.38
C ILE A 204 9.91 26.66 -13.62
N ILE A 205 9.95 25.59 -14.42
CA ILE A 205 9.28 25.47 -15.71
C ILE A 205 8.60 24.11 -15.75
N GLN A 206 7.38 24.03 -16.26
CA GLN A 206 6.76 22.76 -16.63
C GLN A 206 6.66 22.67 -18.14
N LYS A 207 6.85 21.48 -18.70
CA LYS A 207 6.78 21.22 -20.13
C LYS A 207 5.91 19.99 -20.38
N ASP A 208 4.81 20.16 -21.10
CA ASP A 208 3.88 19.08 -21.43
C ASP A 208 4.41 18.18 -22.56
N GLU A 209 5.42 18.63 -23.30
CA GLU A 209 6.06 17.90 -24.41
C GLU A 209 6.67 16.54 -24.00
N LYS A 210 6.78 16.25 -22.70
CA LYS A 210 7.39 15.03 -22.14
C LYS A 210 6.47 14.29 -21.17
N ALA A 211 5.16 14.47 -21.28
CA ALA A 211 4.23 13.81 -20.39
C ALA A 211 4.23 12.28 -20.62
N VAL A 212 4.35 11.50 -19.55
CA VAL A 212 4.39 10.03 -19.62
C VAL A 212 3.12 9.44 -19.00
N GLU A 213 2.47 8.54 -19.73
CA GLU A 213 1.33 7.78 -19.20
C GLU A 213 1.79 6.75 -18.17
N THR A 214 1.07 6.70 -17.05
CA THR A 214 1.30 5.66 -16.04
C THR A 214 0.60 4.38 -16.51
N SER A 215 1.30 3.24 -16.45
CA SER A 215 0.71 1.94 -16.78
C SER A 215 -0.52 1.65 -15.92
N PRO A 216 -1.47 0.81 -16.38
CA PRO A 216 -2.66 0.48 -15.58
C PRO A 216 -2.32 -0.02 -14.17
N ALA A 217 -1.39 -0.98 -14.05
CA ALA A 217 -0.93 -1.46 -12.75
C ALA A 217 -0.29 -0.35 -11.89
N GLY A 218 0.47 0.56 -12.52
CA GLY A 218 1.03 1.73 -11.85
C GLY A 218 -0.05 2.71 -11.35
N LYS A 219 -1.12 2.91 -12.13
CA LYS A 219 -2.26 3.75 -11.72
C LYS A 219 -3.00 3.13 -10.54
N ALA A 220 -3.29 1.83 -10.58
CA ALA A 220 -3.94 1.11 -9.49
C ALA A 220 -3.11 1.19 -8.19
N ALA A 221 -1.79 1.04 -8.28
CA ALA A 221 -0.89 1.24 -7.14
C ALA A 221 -0.91 2.68 -6.59
N LEU A 222 -1.03 3.70 -7.46
CA LEU A 222 -1.18 5.09 -7.01
C LEU A 222 -2.51 5.32 -6.29
N TYR A 223 -3.58 4.67 -6.71
CA TYR A 223 -4.86 4.71 -6.02
C TYR A 223 -4.81 4.05 -4.63
N HIS A 224 -4.20 2.87 -4.50
CA HIS A 224 -3.99 2.28 -3.17
C HIS A 224 -3.17 3.20 -2.27
N ARG A 225 -2.06 3.73 -2.78
CA ARG A 225 -1.24 4.69 -2.02
C ARG A 225 -2.02 5.95 -1.61
N PHE A 226 -2.95 6.39 -2.44
CA PHE A 226 -3.85 7.50 -2.12
C PHE A 226 -4.77 7.12 -0.95
N VAL A 227 -5.39 5.94 -0.98
CA VAL A 227 -6.23 5.44 0.11
C VAL A 227 -5.44 5.30 1.40
N ASP A 228 -4.25 4.70 1.37
CA ASP A 228 -3.38 4.54 2.55
C ASP A 228 -3.03 5.89 3.19
N ARG A 229 -2.82 6.91 2.35
CA ARG A 229 -2.39 8.23 2.82
C ARG A 229 -3.56 9.11 3.26
N TYR A 230 -4.74 8.92 2.69
CA TYR A 230 -5.92 9.73 2.92
C TYR A 230 -7.19 8.87 3.09
N PRO A 231 -7.23 7.98 4.10
CA PRO A 231 -8.36 7.05 4.27
C PRO A 231 -9.69 7.78 4.53
N GLU A 232 -9.65 8.90 5.24
CA GLU A 232 -10.82 9.74 5.55
C GLU A 232 -11.22 10.69 4.41
N SER A 233 -10.55 10.62 3.25
CA SER A 233 -10.90 11.44 2.11
C SER A 233 -12.23 11.00 1.51
N ARG A 234 -13.07 11.95 1.09
CA ARG A 234 -14.27 11.65 0.29
C ARG A 234 -13.98 10.91 -1.03
N PHE A 235 -12.72 10.90 -1.47
CA PHE A 235 -12.27 10.21 -2.68
C PHE A 235 -11.73 8.80 -2.39
N ALA A 236 -11.59 8.39 -1.13
CA ALA A 236 -10.94 7.13 -0.77
C ALA A 236 -11.69 5.91 -1.33
N GLN A 237 -13.02 5.87 -1.21
CA GLN A 237 -13.80 4.77 -1.76
C GLN A 237 -13.70 4.72 -3.30
N ASN A 238 -13.85 5.85 -3.98
CA ASN A 238 -13.68 5.93 -5.43
C ASN A 238 -12.27 5.51 -5.88
N ALA A 239 -11.22 5.88 -5.15
CA ALA A 239 -9.86 5.42 -5.42
C ALA A 239 -9.74 3.89 -5.27
N LYS A 240 -10.34 3.31 -4.22
CA LYS A 240 -10.39 1.86 -4.02
C LYS A 240 -11.12 1.18 -5.19
N ASP A 241 -12.29 1.68 -5.56
CA ASP A 241 -13.09 1.11 -6.66
C ASP A 241 -12.34 1.18 -8.00
N LYS A 242 -11.66 2.30 -8.28
CA LYS A 242 -10.83 2.44 -9.49
C LYS A 242 -9.64 1.49 -9.51
N ALA A 243 -8.96 1.31 -8.38
CA ALA A 243 -7.86 0.35 -8.28
C ALA A 243 -8.37 -1.07 -8.54
N ASP A 244 -9.49 -1.43 -7.91
CA ASP A 244 -10.15 -2.72 -8.03
C ASP A 244 -10.56 -3.02 -9.49
N ASP A 245 -11.26 -2.09 -10.15
CA ASP A 245 -11.63 -2.19 -11.56
C ASP A 245 -10.41 -2.44 -12.47
N ILE A 246 -9.29 -1.74 -12.23
CA ILE A 246 -8.06 -1.93 -13.01
C ILE A 246 -7.43 -3.29 -12.75
N TYR A 247 -7.27 -3.70 -11.49
CA TYR A 247 -6.68 -5.00 -11.16
C TYR A 247 -7.53 -6.15 -11.68
N TYR A 248 -8.86 -6.05 -11.60
CA TYR A 248 -9.76 -7.04 -12.18
C TYR A 248 -9.60 -7.10 -13.70
N GLY A 249 -9.54 -5.94 -14.38
CA GLY A 249 -9.27 -5.86 -15.82
C GLY A 249 -7.97 -6.56 -16.21
N LEU A 250 -6.88 -6.28 -15.51
CA LEU A 250 -5.56 -6.91 -15.73
C LEU A 250 -5.61 -8.43 -15.48
N ALA A 251 -6.24 -8.85 -14.38
CA ALA A 251 -6.32 -10.26 -14.04
C ALA A 251 -7.14 -11.05 -15.08
N LYS A 252 -8.23 -10.45 -15.58
CA LYS A 252 -9.09 -11.02 -16.61
C LYS A 252 -8.42 -11.07 -17.98
N GLU A 253 -7.65 -10.04 -18.34
CA GLU A 253 -6.88 -10.01 -19.59
C GLU A 253 -5.82 -11.12 -19.63
N GLU A 254 -5.10 -11.34 -18.52
CA GLU A 254 -4.13 -12.43 -18.43
C GLU A 254 -4.80 -13.81 -18.31
N GLY A 255 -5.91 -13.90 -17.56
CA GLY A 255 -6.74 -15.10 -17.47
C GLY A 255 -6.05 -16.31 -16.82
N SER A 256 -5.13 -16.11 -15.87
CA SER A 256 -4.34 -17.18 -15.26
C SER A 256 -4.66 -17.35 -13.77
N ILE A 257 -4.40 -18.55 -13.21
CA ILE A 257 -4.52 -18.79 -11.76
C ILE A 257 -3.64 -17.79 -10.98
N ASN A 258 -2.47 -17.44 -11.52
CA ASN A 258 -1.55 -16.49 -10.91
C ASN A 258 -2.13 -15.07 -10.92
N SER A 259 -2.67 -14.61 -12.06
CA SER A 259 -3.23 -13.26 -12.18
C SER A 259 -4.43 -13.06 -11.24
N TYR A 260 -5.32 -14.05 -11.16
CA TYR A 260 -6.44 -14.03 -10.22
C TYR A 260 -5.99 -14.15 -8.76
N SER A 261 -4.94 -14.92 -8.48
CA SER A 261 -4.36 -14.97 -7.13
C SER A 261 -3.74 -13.65 -6.72
N MET A 262 -3.09 -12.94 -7.65
CA MET A 262 -2.57 -11.59 -7.42
C MET A 262 -3.71 -10.61 -7.14
N TYR A 263 -4.79 -10.64 -7.93
CA TYR A 263 -5.98 -9.83 -7.67
C TYR A 263 -6.51 -10.04 -6.24
N LEU A 264 -6.75 -11.29 -5.84
CA LEU A 264 -7.34 -11.62 -4.52
C LEU A 264 -6.41 -11.24 -3.37
N LYS A 265 -5.10 -11.24 -3.59
CA LYS A 265 -4.12 -10.79 -2.60
C LYS A 265 -4.19 -9.28 -2.39
N GLU A 266 -4.28 -8.50 -3.47
CA GLU A 266 -4.30 -7.04 -3.40
C GLU A 266 -5.71 -6.51 -3.01
N ASN A 267 -6.77 -7.21 -3.42
CA ASN A 267 -8.16 -6.84 -3.23
C ASN A 267 -8.99 -8.00 -2.66
N PRO A 268 -8.71 -8.48 -1.43
CA PRO A 268 -9.41 -9.66 -0.87
C PRO A 268 -10.91 -9.44 -0.70
N ASN A 269 -11.32 -8.21 -0.39
CA ASN A 269 -12.72 -7.80 -0.24
C ASN A 269 -13.10 -6.77 -1.32
N GLY A 270 -12.58 -6.96 -2.54
CA GLY A 270 -12.95 -6.19 -3.71
C GLY A 270 -14.35 -6.55 -4.22
N LYS A 271 -14.90 -5.67 -5.05
CA LYS A 271 -16.16 -5.83 -5.77
C LYS A 271 -16.21 -7.10 -6.62
N TYR A 272 -15.06 -7.54 -7.13
CA TYR A 272 -14.95 -8.73 -7.99
C TYR A 272 -14.36 -9.94 -7.28
N SER A 273 -14.12 -9.91 -5.96
CA SER A 273 -13.48 -11.01 -5.23
C SER A 273 -14.16 -12.36 -5.40
N GLU A 274 -15.49 -12.41 -5.28
CA GLU A 274 -16.23 -13.66 -5.43
C GLU A 274 -16.14 -14.20 -6.87
N GLU A 275 -16.31 -13.33 -7.87
CA GLU A 275 -16.19 -13.69 -9.28
C GLU A 275 -14.78 -14.19 -9.62
N VAL A 276 -13.75 -13.49 -9.14
CA VAL A 276 -12.36 -13.84 -9.38
C VAL A 276 -12.00 -15.15 -8.69
N GLN A 277 -12.49 -15.38 -7.46
CA GLN A 277 -12.29 -16.65 -6.77
C GLN A 277 -12.95 -17.80 -7.53
N LEU A 278 -14.18 -17.62 -8.03
CA LEU A 278 -14.85 -18.62 -8.87
C LEU A 278 -14.07 -18.92 -10.15
N LYS A 279 -13.54 -17.89 -10.83
CA LYS A 279 -12.72 -18.08 -12.04
C LYS A 279 -11.40 -18.76 -11.76
N LYS A 280 -10.76 -18.45 -10.64
CA LYS A 280 -9.56 -19.16 -10.18
C LYS A 280 -9.86 -20.63 -9.88
N ASP A 281 -10.97 -20.93 -9.21
CA ASP A 281 -11.38 -22.29 -8.91
C ASP A 281 -11.72 -23.08 -10.19
N GLU A 282 -12.42 -22.47 -11.14
CA GLU A 282 -12.71 -23.04 -12.46
C GLU A 282 -11.42 -23.52 -13.15
N LEU A 283 -10.45 -22.62 -13.33
CA LEU A 283 -9.16 -22.94 -13.93
C LEU A 283 -8.39 -24.02 -13.14
N THR A 284 -8.46 -23.98 -11.80
CA THR A 284 -7.82 -24.98 -10.95
C THR A 284 -8.41 -26.37 -11.19
N PHE A 285 -9.71 -26.47 -11.44
CA PHE A 285 -10.41 -27.72 -11.70
C PHE A 285 -10.46 -28.11 -13.19
N GLU A 286 -9.82 -27.35 -14.07
CA GLU A 286 -9.47 -27.75 -15.43
C GLU A 286 -8.08 -28.43 -15.49
N ASP A 287 -7.21 -28.16 -14.52
CA ASP A 287 -5.90 -28.81 -14.42
C ASP A 287 -6.04 -30.30 -14.01
N GLU A 288 -5.85 -31.19 -14.97
CA GLU A 288 -5.85 -32.64 -14.74
C GLU A 288 -4.78 -33.09 -13.74
N GLY A 289 -3.61 -32.43 -13.73
CA GLY A 289 -2.54 -32.72 -12.80
C GLY A 289 -2.93 -32.40 -11.35
N PHE A 290 -3.71 -31.34 -11.15
CA PHE A 290 -4.33 -31.04 -9.87
C PHE A 290 -5.41 -32.08 -9.51
N LEU A 291 -6.34 -32.38 -10.43
CA LEU A 291 -7.43 -33.34 -10.21
C LEU A 291 -6.96 -34.78 -9.99
N ASN A 292 -5.74 -35.14 -10.40
CA ASN A 292 -5.15 -36.47 -10.22
C ASN A 292 -4.29 -36.58 -8.95
N ASN A 293 -4.25 -35.54 -8.11
CA ASN A 293 -3.43 -35.53 -6.90
C ASN A 293 -4.28 -35.39 -5.63
N ILE A 294 -4.48 -36.51 -4.92
CA ILE A 294 -5.29 -36.57 -3.70
C ILE A 294 -4.80 -35.56 -2.64
N ASN A 295 -3.48 -35.41 -2.46
CA ASN A 295 -2.94 -34.51 -1.45
C ASN A 295 -3.23 -33.04 -1.76
N ARG A 296 -3.11 -32.63 -3.03
CA ARG A 296 -3.48 -31.28 -3.47
C ARG A 296 -4.96 -31.01 -3.30
N LEU A 297 -5.82 -31.97 -3.65
CA LEU A 297 -7.27 -31.86 -3.44
C LEU A 297 -7.62 -31.73 -1.95
N ARG A 298 -7.01 -32.55 -1.09
CA ARG A 298 -7.22 -32.46 0.38
C ARG A 298 -6.80 -31.09 0.92
N GLN A 299 -5.62 -30.62 0.54
CA GLN A 299 -5.14 -29.30 0.96
C GLN A 299 -6.05 -28.17 0.45
N TRP A 300 -6.53 -28.28 -0.79
CA TRP A 300 -7.44 -27.30 -1.37
C TRP A 300 -8.78 -27.26 -0.61
N ILE A 301 -9.35 -28.42 -0.24
CA ILE A 301 -10.58 -28.49 0.57
C ILE A 301 -10.39 -27.79 1.92
N THR A 302 -9.27 -28.05 2.60
CA THR A 302 -8.97 -27.41 3.89
C THR A 302 -8.90 -25.89 3.77
N ASN A 303 -8.37 -25.37 2.67
CA ASN A 303 -8.20 -23.93 2.47
C ASN A 303 -9.44 -23.24 1.90
N ASN A 304 -10.41 -23.98 1.35
CA ASN A 304 -11.58 -23.43 0.64
C ASN A 304 -12.89 -24.13 1.09
N PRO A 305 -13.25 -24.10 2.38
CA PRO A 305 -14.41 -24.83 2.90
C PRO A 305 -15.75 -24.34 2.32
N GLU A 306 -15.82 -23.09 1.88
CA GLU A 306 -17.05 -22.47 1.34
C GLU A 306 -17.09 -22.46 -0.21
N SER A 307 -16.12 -23.08 -0.90
CA SER A 307 -16.09 -23.05 -2.36
C SER A 307 -17.22 -23.88 -2.97
N THR A 308 -17.82 -23.38 -4.07
CA THR A 308 -18.81 -24.11 -4.86
C THR A 308 -18.25 -25.39 -5.50
N TYR A 309 -16.92 -25.53 -5.57
CA TYR A 309 -16.21 -26.70 -6.09
C TYR A 309 -15.95 -27.79 -5.03
N LEU A 310 -16.35 -27.55 -3.76
CA LEU A 310 -16.09 -28.46 -2.64
C LEU A 310 -16.56 -29.90 -2.91
N GLU A 311 -17.80 -30.06 -3.38
CA GLU A 311 -18.37 -31.38 -3.65
C GLU A 311 -17.70 -32.06 -4.86
N LYS A 312 -17.29 -31.28 -5.88
CA LYS A 312 -16.50 -31.81 -7.01
C LYS A 312 -15.16 -32.35 -6.52
N ALA A 313 -14.50 -31.64 -5.59
CA ALA A 313 -13.24 -32.06 -4.98
C ALA A 313 -13.38 -33.35 -4.17
N LYS A 314 -14.38 -33.41 -3.27
CA LYS A 314 -14.67 -34.60 -2.43
C LYS A 314 -14.97 -35.83 -3.28
N ASN A 315 -15.85 -35.68 -4.28
CA ASN A 315 -16.18 -36.76 -5.22
C ASN A 315 -14.96 -37.24 -6.02
N ARG A 316 -14.03 -36.32 -6.36
CA ARG A 316 -12.79 -36.69 -7.03
C ARG A 316 -11.87 -37.51 -6.12
N ILE A 317 -11.69 -37.09 -4.87
CA ILE A 317 -10.92 -37.84 -3.87
C ILE A 317 -11.52 -39.24 -3.68
N ASP A 318 -12.82 -39.34 -3.47
CA ASP A 318 -13.53 -40.62 -3.30
C ASP A 318 -13.24 -41.58 -4.48
N LYS A 319 -13.38 -41.08 -5.71
CA LYS A 319 -13.07 -41.86 -6.93
C LYS A 319 -11.61 -42.31 -7.00
N LEU A 320 -10.66 -41.45 -6.65
CA LEU A 320 -9.24 -41.78 -6.71
C LEU A 320 -8.85 -42.80 -5.62
N THR A 321 -9.34 -42.63 -4.39
CA THR A 321 -9.06 -43.57 -3.30
C THR A 321 -9.65 -44.95 -3.59
N PHE A 322 -10.89 -45.01 -4.10
CA PHE A 322 -11.48 -46.29 -4.51
C PHE A 322 -10.70 -46.94 -5.65
N ALA A 323 -10.30 -46.18 -6.67
CA ALA A 323 -9.49 -46.69 -7.77
C ALA A 323 -8.15 -47.27 -7.29
N GLN A 324 -7.51 -46.63 -6.30
CA GLN A 324 -6.30 -47.16 -5.66
C GLN A 324 -6.58 -48.46 -4.92
N ALA A 325 -7.61 -48.52 -4.08
CA ALA A 325 -7.97 -49.73 -3.35
C ALA A 325 -8.31 -50.92 -4.29
N LYS A 326 -8.99 -50.63 -5.40
CA LYS A 326 -9.30 -51.60 -6.45
C LYS A 326 -8.05 -52.09 -7.18
N TYR A 327 -7.10 -51.19 -7.46
CA TYR A 327 -5.81 -51.55 -8.06
C TYR A 327 -4.96 -52.43 -7.13
N ASP A 328 -4.90 -52.07 -5.84
CA ASP A 328 -4.15 -52.83 -4.83
C ASP A 328 -4.74 -54.23 -4.59
N ASN A 329 -6.04 -54.39 -4.87
CA ASN A 329 -6.76 -55.67 -4.92
C ASN A 329 -6.52 -56.57 -3.70
N ASN A 330 -6.60 -55.99 -2.49
CA ASN A 330 -6.44 -56.70 -1.23
C ASN A 330 -7.43 -56.19 -0.17
N THR A 331 -7.64 -56.99 0.89
CA THR A 331 -8.64 -56.68 1.92
C THR A 331 -8.31 -55.41 2.69
N VAL A 332 -7.03 -55.13 2.96
CA VAL A 332 -6.59 -53.97 3.77
C VAL A 332 -6.92 -52.65 3.08
N SER A 333 -6.54 -52.51 1.80
CA SER A 333 -6.83 -51.28 1.05
C SER A 333 -8.35 -51.06 0.87
N MET A 334 -9.11 -52.14 0.68
CA MET A 334 -10.57 -52.07 0.49
C MET A 334 -11.30 -51.73 1.80
N GLU A 335 -10.90 -52.34 2.92
CA GLU A 335 -11.40 -52.01 4.27
C GLU A 335 -11.06 -50.56 4.63
N GLY A 336 -9.82 -50.13 4.38
CA GLY A 336 -9.37 -48.75 4.63
C GLY A 336 -10.22 -47.72 3.89
N TYR A 337 -10.51 -47.95 2.61
CA TYR A 337 -11.40 -47.08 1.84
C TYR A 337 -12.81 -46.97 2.47
N ILE A 338 -13.41 -48.10 2.86
CA ILE A 338 -14.76 -48.13 3.47
C ILE A 338 -14.79 -47.39 4.81
N ILE A 339 -13.72 -47.50 5.60
CA ILE A 339 -13.59 -46.83 6.90
C ILE A 339 -13.40 -45.33 6.72
N ASP A 340 -12.53 -44.91 5.81
CA ASP A 340 -12.21 -43.50 5.58
C ASP A 340 -13.35 -42.74 4.89
N TYR A 341 -14.16 -43.43 4.09
CA TYR A 341 -15.24 -42.85 3.29
C TYR A 341 -16.55 -43.62 3.47
N PRO A 342 -17.14 -43.66 4.68
CA PRO A 342 -18.30 -44.52 4.98
C PRO A 342 -19.57 -44.14 4.20
N ALA A 343 -19.65 -42.89 3.75
CA ALA A 343 -20.71 -42.38 2.86
C ALA A 343 -20.24 -42.17 1.40
N GLY A 344 -19.08 -42.74 1.05
CA GLY A 344 -18.51 -42.66 -0.30
C GLY A 344 -19.40 -43.31 -1.35
N LYS A 345 -19.36 -42.79 -2.57
CA LYS A 345 -20.19 -43.25 -3.70
C LYS A 345 -19.92 -44.71 -4.06
N PHE A 346 -18.69 -45.19 -3.84
CA PHE A 346 -18.26 -46.54 -4.22
C PHE A 346 -18.29 -47.54 -3.06
N VAL A 347 -18.77 -47.16 -1.87
CA VAL A 347 -18.85 -48.08 -0.71
C VAL A 347 -19.64 -49.35 -1.01
N PRO A 348 -20.81 -49.32 -1.69
CA PRO A 348 -21.52 -50.55 -2.03
C PRO A 348 -20.70 -51.50 -2.93
N GLU A 349 -20.00 -50.96 -3.94
CA GLU A 349 -19.12 -51.74 -4.81
C GLU A 349 -17.91 -52.28 -4.03
N ALA A 350 -17.30 -51.44 -3.19
CA ALA A 350 -16.15 -51.82 -2.36
C ALA A 350 -16.48 -52.97 -1.41
N LYS A 351 -17.68 -52.97 -0.79
CA LYS A 351 -18.13 -54.06 0.09
C LYS A 351 -18.27 -55.39 -0.64
N GLN A 352 -18.78 -55.38 -1.87
CA GLN A 352 -18.87 -56.58 -2.70
C GLN A 352 -17.49 -57.12 -3.07
N LEU A 353 -16.58 -56.24 -3.50
CA LEU A 353 -15.20 -56.63 -3.83
C LEU A 353 -14.44 -57.15 -2.60
N LEU A 354 -14.66 -56.57 -1.42
CA LEU A 354 -14.06 -57.03 -0.18
C LEU A 354 -14.51 -58.45 0.17
N GLU A 355 -15.81 -58.73 0.06
CA GLU A 355 -16.35 -60.08 0.28
C GLU A 355 -15.73 -61.10 -0.69
N ASP A 356 -15.66 -60.77 -1.98
CA ASP A 356 -15.02 -61.59 -3.01
C ASP A 356 -13.55 -61.90 -2.63
N LEU A 357 -12.80 -60.90 -2.16
CA LEU A 357 -11.41 -61.07 -1.71
C LEU A 357 -11.29 -61.99 -0.49
N LYS A 358 -12.16 -61.81 0.52
CA LYS A 358 -12.16 -62.62 1.75
C LYS A 358 -12.48 -64.08 1.47
N TYR A 359 -13.47 -64.34 0.62
CA TYR A 359 -13.80 -65.69 0.20
C TYR A 359 -12.67 -66.33 -0.61
N ASN A 360 -12.06 -65.59 -1.54
CA ASN A 360 -10.91 -66.07 -2.30
C ASN A 360 -9.71 -66.41 -1.39
N GLN A 361 -9.48 -65.63 -0.34
CA GLN A 361 -8.47 -65.94 0.67
C GLN A 361 -8.81 -67.23 1.44
N ALA A 362 -10.06 -67.41 1.86
CA ALA A 362 -10.50 -68.64 2.50
C ALA A 362 -10.33 -69.86 1.59
N LYS A 363 -10.64 -69.70 0.30
CA LYS A 363 -10.45 -70.71 -0.74
C LYS A 363 -8.99 -71.05 -1.00
N PHE A 364 -8.11 -70.05 -0.99
CA PHE A 364 -6.67 -70.28 -1.16
C PHE A 364 -6.06 -71.07 0.01
N ASN A 365 -6.49 -70.77 1.24
CA ASN A 365 -6.02 -71.48 2.43
C ASN A 365 -6.64 -72.88 2.56
N ASP A 366 -7.87 -73.07 2.10
CA ASP A 366 -8.61 -74.34 2.05
C ASP A 366 -8.66 -75.09 3.39
N THR A 367 -8.91 -74.38 4.49
CA THR A 367 -9.06 -74.97 5.83
C THR A 367 -10.46 -74.70 6.40
N VAL A 368 -10.96 -75.61 7.25
CA VAL A 368 -12.22 -75.41 7.99
C VAL A 368 -12.19 -74.08 8.76
N ALA A 369 -11.05 -73.75 9.38
CA ALA A 369 -10.88 -72.50 10.13
C ALA A 369 -11.00 -71.24 9.24
N SER A 370 -10.45 -71.27 8.02
CA SER A 370 -10.52 -70.12 7.11
C SER A 370 -11.91 -69.90 6.52
N TYR A 371 -12.67 -70.98 6.25
CA TYR A 371 -14.06 -70.88 5.83
C TYR A 371 -14.99 -70.48 7.00
N GLY A 372 -14.73 -70.98 8.20
CA GLY A 372 -15.40 -70.54 9.43
C GLY A 372 -15.26 -69.03 9.64
N LYS A 373 -14.04 -68.49 9.54
CA LYS A 373 -13.80 -67.04 9.65
C LYS A 373 -14.58 -66.23 8.60
N TYR A 374 -14.68 -66.71 7.37
CA TYR A 374 -15.50 -66.04 6.34
C TYR A 374 -16.98 -66.04 6.72
N LEU A 375 -17.53 -67.16 7.22
CA LEU A 375 -18.92 -67.24 7.68
C LEU A 375 -19.20 -66.38 8.90
N ASP A 376 -18.22 -66.22 9.80
CA ASP A 376 -18.35 -65.31 10.95
C ASP A 376 -18.50 -63.85 10.50
N GLU A 377 -17.76 -63.45 9.45
CA GLU A 377 -17.82 -62.09 8.88
C GLU A 377 -19.01 -61.90 7.91
N TYR A 378 -19.43 -62.96 7.21
CA TYR A 378 -20.45 -62.94 6.15
C TYR A 378 -21.43 -64.13 6.25
N PRO A 379 -22.24 -64.22 7.33
CA PRO A 379 -23.12 -65.37 7.57
C PRO A 379 -24.24 -65.52 6.52
N GLU A 380 -24.66 -64.40 5.92
CA GLU A 380 -25.62 -64.36 4.80
C GLU A 380 -24.95 -63.86 3.50
N GLY A 381 -23.62 -64.01 3.41
CA GLY A 381 -22.83 -63.58 2.26
C GLY A 381 -23.14 -64.35 0.98
N LYS A 382 -22.72 -63.77 -0.16
CA LYS A 382 -22.77 -64.35 -1.50
C LYS A 382 -22.20 -65.77 -1.57
N TYR A 383 -21.22 -66.10 -0.73
CA TYR A 383 -20.58 -67.42 -0.71
C TYR A 383 -20.85 -68.24 0.57
N ALA A 384 -21.80 -67.82 1.42
CA ALA A 384 -22.06 -68.48 2.70
C ALA A 384 -22.37 -69.98 2.55
N ASP A 385 -23.30 -70.35 1.66
CA ASP A 385 -23.64 -71.75 1.41
C ASP A 385 -22.43 -72.59 0.96
N ALA A 386 -21.57 -72.01 0.12
CA ALA A 386 -20.40 -72.68 -0.40
C ALA A 386 -19.32 -72.86 0.69
N ALA A 387 -19.14 -71.87 1.56
CA ALA A 387 -18.23 -71.95 2.70
C ALA A 387 -18.74 -72.93 3.77
N ALA A 388 -20.05 -72.95 4.07
CA ALA A 388 -20.65 -73.83 5.08
C ALA A 388 -20.42 -75.32 4.75
N ARG A 389 -20.57 -75.71 3.48
CA ARG A 389 -20.28 -77.08 3.04
C ARG A 389 -18.84 -77.49 3.32
N ARG A 390 -17.88 -76.57 3.22
CA ARG A 390 -16.46 -76.84 3.50
C ARG A 390 -16.17 -76.96 5.00
N VAL A 391 -17.01 -76.42 5.87
CA VAL A 391 -16.89 -76.51 7.33
C VAL A 391 -17.52 -77.81 7.87
N ASP A 392 -18.69 -78.19 7.36
CA ASP A 392 -19.45 -79.36 7.84
C ASP A 392 -18.87 -80.73 7.44
N GLY A 393 -17.71 -80.75 6.76
CA GLY A 393 -16.98 -81.97 6.39
C GLY A 393 -17.73 -82.91 5.44
N LYS A 394 -18.65 -82.38 4.62
CA LYS A 394 -19.41 -83.13 3.61
C LYS A 394 -18.86 -83.00 2.20
#